data_AF-A0A1B1U736-F1
#
_entry.id   AF-A0A1B1U736-F1
#
_cell.length_a   1.000
_cell.length_b   1.000
_cell.length_c   1.000
_cell.angle_alpha   90.00
_cell.angle_beta   90.00
_cell.angle_gamma   90.00
#
_symmetry.space_group_name_H-M   'P 1'
#
loop_
_entity.id
_entity.type
_entity.pdbx_description
1 polymer ?
#
loop_
_entity_poly.entity_id
_entity_poly.type
_entity_poly.pdbx_seq_one_letter_code
_entity_poly.pdbx_strand_id
1 'polypeptide(L)'
;MMARDVELYLGGGKLFMQKLGGVEKVDMGVQTLSLSRESATKEAFSRAYGTKQRIEEVIVDDSFSLKGTINNMSAKILEFALGSNVESVEIADGEKLPNGETNSSGKTIVFSKLKAGSSPTFKAKLIFEGVPVSGKQSMFVAYEANIKLSGELNLVSDDFAEVGFEAKLNKTSEGIYDHYIKEEEKQ
;
A
#
# COMPACT_ATOMS: atom_id res chain seq x y z
N MET A 1 29.39 -16.26 10.32
CA MET A 1 28.28 -15.91 11.22
C MET A 1 27.12 -16.81 10.82
N MET A 2 26.76 -17.80 11.66
CA MET A 2 25.65 -18.69 11.35
C MET A 2 24.34 -17.90 11.44
N ALA A 3 23.44 -18.06 10.46
CA ALA A 3 22.09 -17.58 10.56
C ALA A 3 21.44 -18.26 11.78
N ARG A 4 21.05 -17.46 12.78
CA ARG A 4 20.32 -17.95 13.94
C ARG A 4 18.87 -18.15 13.50
N ASP A 5 18.25 -19.26 13.86
CA ASP A 5 16.84 -19.48 13.58
C ASP A 5 16.00 -18.50 14.43
N VAL A 6 15.42 -17.50 13.77
CA VAL A 6 14.56 -16.50 14.40
C VAL A 6 13.11 -16.87 14.14
N GLU A 7 12.44 -17.42 15.15
CA GLU A 7 10.99 -17.58 15.10
C GLU A 7 10.33 -16.19 15.15
N LEU A 8 9.47 -15.92 14.17
CA LEU A 8 8.75 -14.67 14.00
C LEU A 8 7.24 -14.95 14.01
N TYR A 9 6.53 -14.21 14.87
CA TYR A 9 5.07 -14.22 14.92
C TYR A 9 4.57 -12.82 14.58
N LEU A 10 3.59 -12.73 13.67
CA LEU A 10 2.98 -11.47 13.26
C LEU A 10 1.65 -11.29 14.00
N GLY A 11 1.59 -10.31 14.90
CA GLY A 11 0.40 -9.98 15.72
C GLY A 11 -0.45 -8.84 15.17
N GLY A 12 -0.35 -8.53 13.88
CA GLY A 12 -0.89 -7.32 13.27
C GLY A 12 0.16 -6.20 13.17
N GLY A 13 -0.26 -4.99 12.78
CA GLY A 13 0.65 -3.86 12.59
C GLY A 13 -0.01 -2.67 11.90
N LYS A 14 0.82 -1.69 11.56
CA LYS A 14 0.43 -0.50 10.80
C LYS A 14 1.08 -0.52 9.44
N LEU A 15 0.33 -0.11 8.41
CA LEU A 15 0.88 0.10 7.08
C LEU A 15 0.91 1.61 6.81
N PHE A 16 2.11 2.12 6.59
CA PHE A 16 2.34 3.49 6.21
C PHE A 16 2.59 3.59 4.71
N MET A 17 2.03 4.63 4.12
CA MET A 17 2.34 5.07 2.77
C MET A 17 3.14 6.37 2.82
N GLN A 18 4.17 6.44 2.00
CA GLN A 18 5.05 7.59 1.86
C GLN A 18 5.23 7.92 0.39
N LYS A 19 4.98 9.16 -0.02
CA LYS A 19 5.24 9.61 -1.39
C LYS A 19 6.73 9.46 -1.70
N LEU A 20 7.08 8.99 -2.90
CA LEU A 20 8.49 8.86 -3.30
C LEU A 20 9.21 10.22 -3.18
N GLY A 21 10.34 10.22 -2.47
CA GLY A 21 11.12 11.44 -2.16
C GLY A 21 10.52 12.36 -1.09
N GLY A 22 9.29 12.08 -0.62
CA GLY A 22 8.68 12.79 0.52
C GLY A 22 9.16 12.21 1.85
N VAL A 23 8.98 12.97 2.94
CA VAL A 23 9.34 12.53 4.31
C VAL A 23 8.10 12.11 5.12
N GLU A 24 6.93 12.58 4.71
CA GLU A 24 5.68 12.35 5.43
C GLU A 24 5.17 10.93 5.20
N LYS A 25 4.87 10.24 6.31
CA LYS A 25 4.20 8.94 6.33
C LYS A 25 2.73 9.14 6.69
N VAL A 26 1.83 8.49 5.95
CA VAL A 26 0.40 8.46 6.23
C VAL A 26 0.01 7.03 6.60
N ASP A 27 -0.57 6.85 7.79
CA ASP A 27 -1.09 5.56 8.24
C ASP A 27 -2.34 5.19 7.45
N MET A 28 -2.31 4.05 6.76
CA MET A 28 -3.41 3.59 5.91
C MET A 28 -4.57 2.97 6.70
N GLY A 29 -4.43 2.70 8.00
CA GLY A 29 -5.48 2.02 8.77
C GLY A 29 -5.79 0.63 8.23
N VAL A 30 -4.74 -0.17 8.01
CA VAL A 30 -4.86 -1.51 7.42
C VAL A 30 -5.55 -2.48 8.37
N GLN A 31 -6.54 -3.21 7.86
CA GLN A 31 -7.24 -4.28 8.56
C GLN A 31 -6.70 -5.65 8.18
N THR A 32 -6.41 -5.83 6.88
CA THR A 32 -5.81 -7.06 6.34
C THR A 32 -4.65 -6.70 5.42
N LEU A 33 -3.57 -7.50 5.44
CA LEU A 33 -2.42 -7.31 4.57
C LEU A 33 -1.82 -8.67 4.20
N SER A 34 -1.67 -8.91 2.91
CA SER A 34 -1.12 -10.13 2.34
C SER A 34 -0.05 -9.80 1.31
N LEU A 35 1.10 -10.47 1.40
CA LEU A 35 2.16 -10.45 0.40
C LEU A 35 2.04 -11.68 -0.49
N SER A 36 2.00 -11.47 -1.80
CA SER A 36 1.98 -12.53 -2.80
C SER A 36 3.23 -12.45 -3.66
N ARG A 37 3.83 -13.60 -3.93
CA ARG A 37 4.91 -13.79 -4.90
C ARG A 37 4.40 -14.70 -6.00
N GLU A 38 4.44 -14.22 -7.23
CA GLU A 38 4.11 -15.00 -8.41
C GLU A 38 5.36 -15.14 -9.27
N SER A 39 5.82 -16.39 -9.45
CA SER A 39 7.01 -16.71 -10.24
C SER A 39 6.60 -17.47 -11.50
N ALA A 40 7.07 -17.02 -12.66
CA ALA A 40 6.92 -17.74 -13.92
C ALA A 40 8.21 -18.49 -14.24
N THR A 41 8.12 -19.80 -14.45
CA THR A 41 9.27 -20.63 -14.82
C THR A 41 9.22 -20.99 -16.31
N LYS A 42 10.41 -21.15 -16.91
CA LYS A 42 10.56 -21.82 -18.21
C LYS A 42 11.39 -23.07 -18.02
N GLU A 43 10.91 -24.16 -18.59
CA GLU A 43 11.60 -25.45 -18.58
C GLU A 43 12.46 -25.60 -19.84
N ALA A 44 13.73 -25.99 -19.65
CA ALA A 44 14.61 -26.41 -20.74
C ALA A 44 14.53 -27.93 -20.91
N PHE A 45 14.29 -28.39 -22.13
CA PHE A 45 14.18 -29.82 -22.45
C PHE A 45 15.34 -30.31 -23.32
N SER A 46 15.91 -31.45 -22.96
CA SER A 46 16.93 -32.12 -23.78
C SER A 46 16.31 -32.79 -24.99
N ARG A 47 17.02 -32.73 -26.12
CA ARG A 47 16.75 -33.55 -27.31
C ARG A 47 17.71 -34.74 -27.45
N ALA A 48 18.70 -34.86 -26.57
CA ALA A 48 19.84 -35.76 -26.77
C ALA A 48 19.53 -37.26 -26.61
N TYR A 49 18.45 -37.62 -25.90
CA TYR A 49 18.21 -39.03 -25.53
C TYR A 49 16.80 -39.56 -25.85
N GLY A 50 16.00 -38.82 -26.63
CA GLY A 50 14.63 -39.23 -26.96
C GLY A 50 13.65 -39.07 -25.80
N THR A 51 12.48 -38.51 -26.12
CA THR A 51 11.44 -37.99 -25.20
C THR A 51 11.93 -36.83 -24.32
N LYS A 52 11.12 -35.77 -24.23
CA LYS A 52 11.46 -34.48 -23.59
C LYS A 52 11.89 -34.66 -22.12
N GLN A 53 13.18 -34.81 -21.87
CA GLN A 53 13.73 -34.81 -20.51
C GLN A 53 13.92 -33.36 -20.04
N ARG A 54 13.23 -32.98 -18.96
CA ARG A 54 13.42 -31.69 -18.27
C ARG A 54 14.83 -31.65 -17.70
N ILE A 55 15.67 -30.73 -18.20
CA ILE A 55 17.07 -30.58 -17.75
C ILE A 55 17.16 -29.52 -16.65
N GLU A 56 16.44 -28.43 -16.82
CA GLU A 56 16.60 -27.24 -16.00
C GLU A 56 15.29 -26.45 -15.97
N GLU A 57 14.99 -25.85 -14.82
CA GLU A 57 13.88 -24.90 -14.65
C GLU A 57 14.48 -23.57 -14.25
N VAL A 58 14.23 -22.54 -15.07
CA VAL A 58 14.71 -21.18 -14.82
C VAL A 58 13.53 -20.31 -14.50
N ILE A 59 13.59 -19.57 -13.39
CA ILE A 59 12.62 -18.52 -13.06
C ILE A 59 12.89 -17.35 -14.01
N VAL A 60 11.90 -17.04 -14.85
CA VAL A 60 12.02 -16.03 -15.91
C VAL A 60 11.34 -14.72 -15.54
N ASP A 61 10.33 -14.80 -14.68
CA ASP A 61 9.67 -13.63 -14.11
C ASP A 61 9.37 -13.90 -12.64
N ASP A 62 9.50 -12.87 -11.82
CA ASP A 62 9.19 -12.92 -10.39
C ASP A 62 8.56 -11.60 -10.00
N SER A 63 7.28 -11.64 -9.65
CA SER A 63 6.49 -10.47 -9.32
C SER A 63 5.97 -10.54 -7.90
N PHE A 64 5.97 -9.38 -7.24
CA PHE A 64 5.51 -9.25 -5.86
C PHE A 64 4.36 -8.25 -5.80
N SER A 65 3.33 -8.60 -5.04
CA SER A 65 2.21 -7.70 -4.78
C SER A 65 1.74 -7.76 -3.34
N LEU A 66 1.25 -6.63 -2.85
CA LEU A 66 0.52 -6.54 -1.59
C LEU A 66 -0.96 -6.38 -1.90
N LYS A 67 -1.81 -7.02 -1.11
CA LYS A 67 -3.26 -6.80 -1.13
C LYS A 67 -3.78 -6.68 0.29
N GLY A 68 -4.83 -5.89 0.46
CA GLY A 68 -5.39 -5.68 1.79
C GLY A 68 -6.65 -4.83 1.78
N THR A 69 -7.20 -4.61 2.97
CA THR A 69 -8.31 -3.70 3.23
C THR A 69 -7.88 -2.59 4.18
N ILE A 70 -8.36 -1.38 3.92
CA ILE A 70 -8.08 -0.18 4.71
C ILE A 70 -9.38 0.49 5.15
N ASN A 71 -9.35 1.13 6.31
CA ASN A 71 -10.50 1.87 6.84
C ASN A 71 -10.23 3.38 7.04
N ASN A 72 -9.00 3.84 6.77
CA ASN A 72 -8.69 5.27 6.84
C ASN A 72 -9.03 5.97 5.52
N MET A 73 -10.10 6.76 5.53
CA MET A 73 -10.59 7.53 4.37
C MET A 73 -10.17 8.99 4.41
N SER A 74 -9.01 9.31 5.00
CA SER A 74 -8.48 10.68 5.00
C SER A 74 -8.33 11.25 3.59
N ALA A 75 -8.41 12.57 3.44
CA ALA A 75 -8.28 13.23 2.14
C ALA A 75 -6.98 12.84 1.42
N LYS A 76 -5.86 12.66 2.14
CA LYS A 76 -4.60 12.19 1.56
C LYS A 76 -4.73 10.76 1.02
N ILE A 77 -5.33 9.84 1.77
CA ILE A 77 -5.52 8.47 1.29
C ILE A 77 -6.44 8.46 0.09
N LEU A 78 -7.56 9.19 0.14
CA LEU A 78 -8.49 9.34 -0.98
C LEU A 78 -7.83 9.99 -2.21
N GLU A 79 -6.90 10.92 -2.02
CA GLU A 79 -6.08 11.50 -3.07
C GLU A 79 -5.30 10.43 -3.81
N PHE A 80 -4.58 9.59 -3.07
CA PHE A 80 -3.78 8.50 -3.62
C PHE A 80 -4.67 7.41 -4.25
N ALA A 81 -5.74 7.07 -3.55
CA ALA A 81 -6.70 6.05 -3.90
C ALA A 81 -7.45 6.33 -5.21
N LEU A 82 -7.97 7.54 -5.35
CA LEU A 82 -8.81 7.95 -6.47
C LEU A 82 -7.99 8.60 -7.58
N GLY A 83 -6.65 8.62 -7.44
CA GLY A 83 -5.78 9.31 -8.37
C GLY A 83 -6.21 10.76 -8.53
N SER A 84 -6.41 11.45 -7.42
CA SER A 84 -6.91 12.82 -7.38
C SER A 84 -5.81 13.79 -6.96
N ASN A 85 -6.04 15.08 -7.15
CA ASN A 85 -5.35 16.13 -6.38
C ASN A 85 -6.33 16.66 -5.34
N VAL A 86 -5.83 16.95 -4.13
CA VAL A 86 -6.59 17.65 -3.10
C VAL A 86 -6.44 19.16 -3.29
N GLU A 87 -7.56 19.83 -3.55
CA GLU A 87 -7.65 21.28 -3.65
C GLU A 87 -8.35 21.83 -2.41
N SER A 88 -7.78 22.87 -1.80
CA SER A 88 -8.46 23.61 -0.73
C SER A 88 -9.42 24.61 -1.37
N VAL A 89 -10.70 24.53 -1.01
CA VAL A 89 -11.74 25.43 -1.49
C VAL A 89 -12.30 26.21 -0.31
N GLU A 90 -12.11 27.51 -0.34
CA GLU A 90 -12.67 28.43 0.66
C GLU A 90 -14.00 28.98 0.13
N ILE A 91 -15.03 28.91 0.97
CA ILE A 91 -16.37 29.43 0.66
C ILE A 91 -16.72 30.46 1.72
N ALA A 92 -16.90 31.71 1.30
CA ALA A 92 -17.21 32.82 2.19
C ALA A 92 -18.65 32.76 2.71
N ASP A 93 -18.96 33.55 3.72
CA ASP A 93 -20.34 33.72 4.20
C ASP A 93 -21.21 34.33 3.10
N GLY A 94 -22.43 33.82 2.93
CA GLY A 94 -23.34 34.20 1.85
C GLY A 94 -23.10 33.52 0.49
N GLU A 95 -22.04 32.72 0.33
CA GLU A 95 -21.79 31.95 -0.89
C GLU A 95 -22.45 30.56 -0.85
N LYS A 96 -22.62 29.93 -2.03
CA LYS A 96 -23.22 28.59 -2.14
C LYS A 96 -22.22 27.48 -1.76
N LEU A 97 -22.66 26.59 -0.89
CA LEU A 97 -21.99 25.35 -0.53
C LEU A 97 -22.09 24.31 -1.66
N PRO A 98 -21.25 23.25 -1.65
CA PRO A 98 -21.28 22.20 -2.67
C PRO A 98 -22.59 21.40 -2.72
N ASN A 99 -23.36 21.39 -1.62
CA ASN A 99 -24.69 20.77 -1.55
C ASN A 99 -25.82 21.69 -2.09
N GLY A 100 -25.49 22.91 -2.54
CA GLY A 100 -26.44 23.90 -3.06
C GLY A 100 -27.04 24.86 -2.04
N GLU A 101 -26.81 24.63 -0.73
CA GLU A 101 -27.25 25.52 0.34
C GLU A 101 -26.39 26.79 0.41
N THR A 102 -26.84 27.82 1.11
CA THR A 102 -26.03 29.04 1.33
C THR A 102 -25.28 28.95 2.64
N ASN A 103 -23.98 29.23 2.62
CA ASN A 103 -23.19 29.37 3.84
C ASN A 103 -23.78 30.52 4.68
N SER A 104 -24.41 30.15 5.79
CA SER A 104 -25.04 31.08 6.73
C SER A 104 -24.34 31.04 8.09
N SER A 105 -23.09 30.56 8.12
CA SER A 105 -22.35 30.33 9.37
C SER A 105 -21.69 31.60 9.93
N GLY A 106 -21.71 32.72 9.18
CA GLY A 106 -21.01 33.95 9.54
C GLY A 106 -19.49 33.84 9.42
N LYS A 107 -18.98 32.77 8.80
CA LYS A 107 -17.54 32.46 8.69
C LYS A 107 -17.21 31.83 7.33
N THR A 108 -15.95 31.97 6.92
CA THR A 108 -15.40 31.23 5.78
C THR A 108 -15.22 29.76 6.14
N ILE A 109 -15.73 28.86 5.31
CA ILE A 109 -15.58 27.40 5.47
C ILE A 109 -14.55 26.90 4.46
N VAL A 110 -13.61 26.08 4.92
CA VAL A 110 -12.56 25.48 4.08
C VAL A 110 -12.88 24.00 3.83
N PHE A 111 -13.05 23.64 2.56
CA PHE A 111 -13.28 22.28 2.11
C PHE A 111 -12.03 21.69 1.46
N SER A 112 -11.78 20.39 1.68
CA SER A 112 -10.84 19.63 0.86
C SER A 112 -11.59 18.97 -0.29
N LYS A 113 -11.39 19.47 -1.51
CA LYS A 113 -12.02 18.95 -2.72
C LYS A 113 -11.09 17.95 -3.39
N LEU A 114 -11.59 16.73 -3.63
CA LEU A 114 -10.91 15.72 -4.43
C LEU A 114 -11.51 15.66 -5.83
N LYS A 115 -10.66 15.79 -6.86
CA LYS A 115 -11.08 15.62 -8.26
C LYS A 115 -10.63 14.26 -8.80
N ALA A 116 -11.57 13.30 -8.80
CA ALA A 116 -11.35 11.93 -9.29
C ALA A 116 -10.72 11.89 -10.68
N GLY A 117 -9.74 10.99 -10.88
CA GLY A 117 -9.15 10.71 -12.19
C GLY A 117 -8.20 11.78 -12.73
N SER A 118 -7.65 12.65 -11.87
CA SER A 118 -6.68 13.68 -12.26
C SER A 118 -5.21 13.19 -12.24
N SER A 119 -4.93 12.01 -11.70
CA SER A 119 -3.60 11.40 -11.60
C SER A 119 -3.70 9.86 -11.72
N PRO A 120 -3.46 9.27 -12.89
CA PRO A 120 -3.80 7.87 -13.17
C PRO A 120 -2.85 6.83 -12.56
N THR A 121 -1.71 7.22 -11.99
CA THR A 121 -0.76 6.26 -11.44
C THR A 121 0.05 6.89 -10.32
N PHE A 122 -0.22 6.47 -9.09
CA PHE A 122 0.53 6.91 -7.92
C PHE A 122 1.56 5.84 -7.52
N LYS A 123 2.81 6.28 -7.36
CA LYS A 123 3.91 5.47 -6.84
C LYS A 123 4.25 5.93 -5.43
N ALA A 124 4.41 4.97 -4.52
CA ALA A 124 4.74 5.24 -3.14
C ALA A 124 5.74 4.23 -2.58
N LYS A 125 6.41 4.61 -1.50
CA LYS A 125 7.08 3.68 -0.59
C LYS A 125 6.05 3.18 0.42
N LEU A 126 6.01 1.86 0.64
CA LEU A 126 5.14 1.23 1.63
C LEU A 126 5.98 0.66 2.78
N ILE A 127 5.57 0.96 4.01
CA ILE A 127 6.29 0.54 5.22
C ILE A 127 5.28 -0.11 6.15
N PHE A 128 5.40 -1.40 6.36
CA PHE A 128 4.65 -2.11 7.39
C PHE A 128 5.49 -2.19 8.66
N GLU A 129 4.90 -1.79 9.78
CA GLU A 129 5.49 -1.90 11.11
C GLU A 129 4.61 -2.83 11.93
N GLY A 130 5.08 -4.05 12.17
CA GLY A 130 4.39 -5.05 12.96
C GLY A 130 4.30 -4.65 14.43
N VAL A 131 3.26 -5.10 15.11
CA VAL A 131 3.21 -5.02 16.58
C VAL A 131 4.24 -6.01 17.14
N PRO A 132 5.07 -5.61 18.13
CA PRO A 132 6.05 -6.53 18.71
C PRO A 132 5.37 -7.73 19.38
N VAL A 133 5.86 -8.93 19.09
CA VAL A 133 5.45 -10.18 19.74
C VAL A 133 6.69 -10.83 20.35
N SER A 134 6.63 -11.15 21.65
CA SER A 134 7.74 -11.74 22.40
C SER A 134 9.05 -10.93 22.29
N GLY A 135 8.95 -9.60 22.30
CA GLY A 135 10.10 -8.69 22.20
C GLY A 135 10.67 -8.51 20.80
N LYS A 136 10.14 -9.23 19.80
CA LYS A 136 10.57 -9.14 18.39
C LYS A 136 9.57 -8.34 17.58
N GLN A 137 10.06 -7.52 16.65
CA GLN A 137 9.21 -6.73 15.75
C GLN A 137 9.59 -6.97 14.29
N SER A 138 8.60 -7.25 13.45
CA SER A 138 8.78 -7.31 12.00
C SER A 138 8.54 -5.93 11.38
N MET A 139 9.40 -5.54 10.44
CA MET A 139 9.15 -4.41 9.55
C MET A 139 9.35 -4.84 8.12
N PHE A 140 8.44 -4.44 7.24
CA PHE A 140 8.55 -4.68 5.81
C PHE A 140 8.62 -3.33 5.09
N VAL A 141 9.53 -3.18 4.14
CA VAL A 141 9.73 -1.94 3.41
C VAL A 141 9.75 -2.24 1.91
N ALA A 142 8.70 -1.88 1.20
CA ALA A 142 8.70 -1.84 -0.25
C ALA A 142 9.10 -0.45 -0.73
N TYR A 143 10.19 -0.37 -1.48
CA TYR A 143 10.84 0.88 -1.89
C TYR A 143 10.01 1.68 -2.89
N GLU A 144 9.36 0.98 -3.82
CA GLU A 144 8.44 1.56 -4.78
C GLU A 144 7.29 0.58 -5.03
N ALA A 145 6.06 1.08 -4.94
CA ALA A 145 4.85 0.33 -5.26
C ALA A 145 3.88 1.19 -6.07
N ASN A 146 3.31 0.60 -7.13
CA ASN A 146 2.15 1.16 -7.81
C ASN A 146 0.89 0.72 -7.06
N ILE A 147 0.19 1.66 -6.46
CA ILE A 147 -0.99 1.38 -5.63
C ILE A 147 -2.24 1.66 -6.46
N LYS A 148 -3.20 0.74 -6.41
CA LYS A 148 -4.56 0.94 -6.89
C LYS A 148 -5.55 0.54 -5.81
N LEU A 149 -6.65 1.25 -5.72
CA LEU A 149 -7.80 0.72 -5.00
C LEU A 149 -8.46 -0.39 -5.79
N SER A 150 -9.11 -1.28 -5.06
CA SER A 150 -9.93 -2.36 -5.59
C SER A 150 -11.22 -2.45 -4.80
N GLY A 151 -12.32 -2.78 -5.47
CA GLY A 151 -13.63 -2.89 -4.83
C GLY A 151 -14.42 -1.59 -4.85
N GLU A 152 -15.41 -1.51 -3.96
CA GLU A 152 -16.39 -0.43 -3.89
C GLU A 152 -16.14 0.41 -2.62
N LEU A 153 -16.25 1.74 -2.74
CA LEU A 153 -16.29 2.62 -1.58
C LEU A 153 -17.75 2.76 -1.15
N ASN A 154 -18.14 2.01 -0.12
CA ASN A 154 -19.48 2.10 0.45
C ASN A 154 -19.63 3.41 1.23
N LEU A 155 -20.54 4.27 0.79
CA LEU A 155 -20.86 5.53 1.47
C LEU A 155 -21.88 5.35 2.60
N VAL A 156 -22.63 4.24 2.57
CA VAL A 156 -23.61 3.85 3.59
C VAL A 156 -23.44 2.35 3.82
N SER A 157 -23.16 1.97 5.07
CA SER A 157 -23.04 0.59 5.51
C SER A 157 -23.37 0.48 7.00
N ASP A 158 -23.78 -0.71 7.44
CA ASP A 158 -23.98 -1.01 8.85
C ASP A 158 -22.65 -1.12 9.62
N ASP A 159 -21.57 -1.45 8.90
CA ASP A 159 -20.19 -1.50 9.39
C ASP A 159 -19.38 -0.27 8.97
N PHE A 160 -18.16 -0.12 9.49
CA PHE A 160 -17.23 0.91 9.03
C PHE A 160 -16.90 0.73 7.55
N ALA A 161 -16.82 1.84 6.81
CA ALA A 161 -16.43 1.81 5.42
C ALA A 161 -15.00 1.26 5.26
N GLU A 162 -14.87 0.21 4.46
CA GLU A 162 -13.59 -0.37 4.09
C GLU A 162 -13.39 -0.27 2.58
N VAL A 163 -12.14 -0.14 2.16
CA VAL A 163 -11.75 -0.16 0.76
C VAL A 163 -10.61 -1.14 0.59
N GLY A 164 -10.72 -2.00 -0.42
CA GLY A 164 -9.63 -2.87 -0.83
C GLY A 164 -8.53 -2.10 -1.55
N PHE A 165 -7.29 -2.54 -1.43
CA PHE A 165 -6.20 -2.06 -2.26
C PHE A 165 -5.34 -3.20 -2.77
N GLU A 166 -4.71 -2.96 -3.92
CA GLU A 166 -3.62 -3.78 -4.44
C GLU A 166 -2.43 -2.89 -4.74
N ALA A 167 -1.24 -3.32 -4.34
CA ALA A 167 0.01 -2.63 -4.64
C ALA A 167 0.96 -3.58 -5.36
N LYS A 168 1.38 -3.23 -6.58
CA LYS A 168 2.42 -3.96 -7.31
C LYS A 168 3.78 -3.38 -6.93
N LEU A 169 4.68 -4.23 -6.43
CA LEU A 169 6.00 -3.81 -5.97
C LEU A 169 6.95 -3.75 -7.17
N ASN A 170 7.63 -2.62 -7.33
CA ASN A 170 8.57 -2.41 -8.42
C ASN A 170 10.01 -2.61 -7.92
N LYS A 171 10.87 -3.14 -8.79
CA LYS A 171 12.30 -3.23 -8.52
C LYS A 171 12.94 -1.84 -8.64
N THR A 172 13.69 -1.47 -7.61
CA THR A 172 14.52 -0.25 -7.54
C THR A 172 16.00 -0.62 -7.46
N SER A 173 16.89 0.37 -7.33
CA SER A 173 18.31 0.15 -7.04
C SER A 173 18.53 -0.59 -5.71
N GLU A 174 17.62 -0.43 -4.76
CA GLU A 174 17.64 -1.05 -3.43
C GLU A 174 17.02 -2.46 -3.43
N GLY A 175 16.42 -2.88 -4.54
CA GLY A 175 15.67 -4.13 -4.65
C GLY A 175 14.16 -3.92 -4.73
N ILE A 176 13.39 -4.96 -4.43
CA ILE A 176 11.92 -4.94 -4.49
C ILE A 176 11.35 -4.53 -3.13
N TYR A 177 11.75 -5.25 -2.08
CA TYR A 177 11.44 -4.95 -0.70
C TYR A 177 12.51 -5.54 0.20
N ASP A 178 12.59 -5.02 1.42
CA ASP A 178 13.33 -5.63 2.52
C ASP A 178 12.41 -6.00 3.67
N HIS A 179 12.79 -7.07 4.38
CA HIS A 179 12.15 -7.50 5.60
C HIS A 179 13.17 -7.44 6.74
N TYR A 180 12.87 -6.64 7.75
CA TYR A 180 13.69 -6.44 8.93
C TYR A 180 13.02 -7.10 10.13
N ILE A 181 13.82 -7.74 10.98
CA ILE A 181 13.37 -8.25 12.27
C ILE A 181 14.19 -7.56 13.35
N LYS A 182 13.54 -6.74 14.17
CA LYS A 182 14.14 -6.18 15.38
C LYS A 182 14.11 -7.28 16.44
N GLU A 183 15.27 -7.78 16.83
CA GLU A 183 15.43 -8.83 17.85
C GLU A 183 15.77 -8.26 19.24
N GLU A 184 16.62 -7.24 19.30
CA GLU A 184 17.08 -6.61 20.54
C GLU A 184 17.25 -5.10 20.32
N GLU A 185 16.96 -4.31 21.35
CA GLU A 185 17.30 -2.89 21.40
C GLU A 185 18.47 -2.73 22.37
N LYS A 186 19.67 -2.49 21.83
CA LYS A 186 20.87 -2.26 22.65
C LYS A 186 20.98 -0.77 22.96
N GLN A 187 21.11 -0.44 24.25
CA GLN A 187 21.49 0.89 24.71
C GLN A 187 22.99 1.11 24.51
#